data_AF-A0A352MB57-F1
#
_entry.id   AF-A0A352MB57-F1
#
_cell.length_a   1.000
_cell.length_b   1.000
_cell.length_c   1.000
_cell.angle_alpha   90.00
_cell.angle_beta   90.00
_cell.angle_gamma   90.00
#
_symmetry.space_group_name_H-M   'P 1'
#
loop_
_entity.id
_entity.type
_entity.pdbx_description
1 polymer ?
#
loop_
_entity_poly.entity_id
_entity_poly.type
_entity_poly.pdbx_seq_one_letter_code
_entity_poly.pdbx_strand_id
1 'polypeptide(L)'
;MTTLKTVYNHSPNIVTRKTGSEYVLVPVANNIADMNSVYTLNESGAFIWELIDGKRNAQEIINKLMEEYDIDRDSAEKDVLSFINDMSNYLIINI
;
A
#
# COMPACT_ATOMS: atom_id res chain seq x y z
N MET A 1 4.41 13.43 -5.65
CA MET A 1 3.16 13.66 -6.41
C MET A 1 2.70 12.33 -6.95
N THR A 2 1.65 11.75 -6.37
CA THR A 2 1.02 10.50 -6.81
C THR A 2 0.19 10.79 -8.07
N THR A 3 0.38 10.03 -9.15
CA THR A 3 -0.39 10.21 -10.40
C THR A 3 -1.22 8.97 -10.68
N LEU A 4 -2.45 9.13 -11.17
CA LEU A 4 -3.39 8.02 -11.40
C LEU A 4 -2.88 6.98 -12.42
N LYS A 5 -1.92 7.35 -13.26
CA LYS A 5 -1.29 6.46 -14.26
C LYS A 5 0.01 5.82 -13.79
N THR A 6 0.48 6.14 -12.60
CA THR A 6 1.70 5.57 -12.04
C THR A 6 1.44 4.15 -11.55
N VAL A 7 2.34 3.25 -11.90
CA VAL A 7 2.42 1.88 -11.38
C VAL A 7 3.34 1.90 -10.18
N TYR A 8 2.95 1.22 -9.11
CA TYR A 8 3.74 1.12 -7.88
C TYR A 8 4.11 -0.34 -7.63
N ASN A 9 5.22 -0.55 -6.96
CA ASN A 9 5.65 -1.87 -6.50
C ASN A 9 6.14 -1.79 -5.04
N HIS A 10 6.08 -2.91 -4.33
CA HIS A 10 6.66 -3.02 -3.00
C HIS A 10 8.17 -2.81 -3.06
N SER A 11 8.71 -2.14 -2.04
CA SER A 11 10.15 -2.04 -1.84
C SER A 11 10.74 -3.43 -1.59
N PRO A 12 11.87 -3.81 -2.20
CA PRO A 12 12.51 -5.10 -1.91
C PRO A 12 13.01 -5.20 -0.47
N ASN A 13 13.07 -4.08 0.25
CA ASN A 13 13.49 -3.98 1.64
C ASN A 13 12.30 -4.06 2.62
N ILE A 14 11.11 -4.48 2.17
CA ILE A 14 9.97 -4.76 3.05
C ILE A 14 9.68 -6.27 3.05
N VAL A 15 9.53 -6.83 4.25
CA VAL A 15 8.96 -8.17 4.42
C VAL A 15 7.52 -8.01 4.88
N THR A 16 6.65 -8.73 4.21
CA THR A 16 5.23 -8.74 4.52
C THR A 16 4.87 -10.05 5.21
N ARG A 17 4.17 -9.96 6.36
CA ARG A 17 3.59 -11.13 7.04
C ARG A 17 2.08 -10.96 7.13
N LYS A 18 1.33 -11.94 6.60
CA LYS A 18 -0.13 -12.01 6.72
C LYS A 18 -0.53 -12.83 7.94
N THR A 19 -1.45 -12.31 8.75
CA THR A 19 -2.07 -13.02 9.87
C THR A 19 -3.58 -12.84 9.77
N GLY A 20 -4.29 -13.81 9.18
CA GLY A 20 -5.71 -13.65 8.89
C GLY A 20 -5.96 -12.59 7.82
N SER A 21 -6.78 -11.57 8.14
CA SER A 21 -7.03 -10.40 7.28
C SER A 21 -6.07 -9.24 7.53
N GLU A 22 -5.21 -9.32 8.55
CA GLU A 22 -4.26 -8.27 8.88
C GLU A 22 -2.91 -8.52 8.20
N TYR A 23 -2.28 -7.42 7.81
CA TYR A 23 -0.96 -7.40 7.22
C TYR A 23 0.01 -6.67 8.14
N VAL A 24 1.15 -7.28 8.39
CA VAL A 24 2.27 -6.68 9.12
C VAL A 24 3.41 -6.45 8.15
N LEU A 25 3.80 -5.19 7.96
CA LEU A 25 4.93 -4.78 7.14
C LEU A 25 6.14 -4.52 8.04
N VAL A 26 7.24 -5.20 7.74
CA VAL A 26 8.49 -5.15 8.50
C VAL A 26 9.63 -4.69 7.59
N PRO A 27 10.15 -3.47 7.77
CA PRO A 27 11.34 -3.00 7.06
C PRO A 27 12.56 -3.84 7.42
N VAL A 28 13.27 -4.29 6.40
CA VAL A 28 14.57 -4.94 6.53
C VAL A 28 15.62 -3.84 6.60
N ALA A 29 15.77 -3.24 7.79
CA ALA A 29 16.80 -2.23 8.02
C ALA A 29 18.17 -2.89 8.29
N ASN A 30 19.21 -2.41 7.61
CA ASN A 30 20.60 -2.79 7.89
C ASN A 30 21.17 -2.10 9.14
N ASN A 31 20.43 -1.17 9.75
CA ASN A 31 20.85 -0.41 10.91
C ASN A 31 19.77 -0.44 12.00
N ILE A 32 20.16 -0.71 13.24
CA ILE A 32 19.27 -1.04 14.36
C ILE A 32 18.39 0.17 14.76
N ALA A 33 18.79 1.39 14.40
CA ALA A 33 18.05 2.62 14.68
C ALA A 33 16.70 2.72 13.92
N ASP A 34 16.57 2.07 12.76
CA ASP A 34 15.34 2.07 11.93
C ASP A 34 14.47 0.82 12.14
N MET A 35 14.90 -0.13 12.99
CA MET A 35 14.22 -1.43 13.21
C MET A 35 12.88 -1.33 13.96
N ASN A 36 12.49 -0.16 14.46
CA ASN A 36 11.28 -0.03 15.31
C ASN A 36 9.99 0.28 14.54
N SER A 37 10.03 0.38 13.22
CA SER A 37 8.85 0.71 12.41
C SER A 37 8.12 -0.55 11.94
N VAL A 38 7.32 -1.17 12.81
CA VAL A 38 6.36 -2.21 12.39
C VAL A 38 5.05 -1.52 12.02
N TYR A 39 4.56 -1.76 10.81
CA TYR A 39 3.29 -1.21 10.35
C TYR A 39 2.25 -2.32 10.27
N THR A 40 1.07 -2.08 10.81
CA THR A 40 -0.08 -2.97 10.64
C THR A 40 -1.08 -2.30 9.71
N LEU A 41 -1.52 -3.03 8.69
CA LEU A 41 -2.57 -2.57 7.80
C LEU A 41 -3.91 -3.09 8.28
N ASN A 42 -4.92 -2.22 8.23
CA ASN A 42 -6.31 -2.62 8.31
C ASN A 42 -6.74 -3.36 7.03
N GLU A 43 -7.99 -3.81 6.97
CA GLU A 43 -8.50 -4.62 5.86
C GLU A 43 -8.40 -3.92 4.50
N SER A 44 -8.85 -2.66 4.40
CA SER A 44 -8.77 -1.90 3.14
C SER A 44 -7.33 -1.59 2.74
N GLY A 45 -6.45 -1.26 3.70
CA GLY A 45 -5.03 -1.07 3.44
C GLY A 45 -4.35 -2.36 2.97
N ALA A 46 -4.70 -3.50 3.56
CA ALA A 46 -4.22 -4.81 3.13
C ALA A 46 -4.66 -5.14 1.70
N PHE A 47 -5.92 -4.85 1.36
CA PHE A 47 -6.43 -5.01 0.00
C PHE A 47 -5.68 -4.13 -1.01
N ILE A 48 -5.47 -2.85 -0.69
CA ILE A 48 -4.69 -1.93 -1.53
C ILE A 48 -3.25 -2.46 -1.69
N TRP A 49 -2.63 -2.90 -0.59
CA TRP A 49 -1.27 -3.46 -0.58
C TRP A 49 -1.11 -4.66 -1.52
N GLU A 50 -2.06 -5.61 -1.49
CA GLU A 50 -2.05 -6.78 -2.37
C GLU A 50 -2.16 -6.41 -3.87
N LEU A 51 -2.79 -5.27 -4.20
CA LEU A 51 -2.94 -4.81 -5.58
C LEU A 51 -1.72 -4.04 -6.11
N ILE A 52 -0.81 -3.58 -5.24
CA ILE A 52 0.46 -2.95 -5.60
C ILE A 52 1.45 -4.05 -5.99
N ASP A 53 1.39 -4.51 -7.24
CA ASP A 53 2.12 -5.67 -7.74
C ASP A 53 3.15 -5.34 -8.84
N GLY A 54 3.43 -4.05 -9.05
CA GLY A 54 4.29 -3.58 -10.14
C GLY A 54 3.64 -3.69 -11.54
N LYS A 55 2.34 -3.96 -11.63
CA LYS A 55 1.60 -4.04 -12.91
C LYS A 55 0.41 -3.11 -12.98
N ARG A 56 -0.32 -2.96 -11.86
CA ARG A 56 -1.50 -2.08 -11.80
C ARG A 56 -1.11 -0.64 -11.50
N ASN A 57 -1.74 0.30 -12.19
CA ASN A 57 -1.65 1.71 -11.85
C ASN A 57 -2.67 2.10 -10.77
N ALA A 58 -2.47 3.26 -10.15
CA ALA A 58 -3.34 3.75 -9.08
C ALA A 58 -4.83 3.84 -9.50
N GLN A 59 -5.15 4.17 -10.76
CA GLN A 59 -6.53 4.18 -11.24
C GLN A 59 -7.18 2.80 -11.22
N GLU A 60 -6.44 1.75 -11.60
CA GLU A 60 -6.95 0.38 -11.58
C GLU A 60 -7.18 -0.11 -10.16
N ILE A 61 -6.31 0.29 -9.22
CA ILE A 61 -6.46 0.00 -7.79
C ILE A 61 -7.72 0.69 -7.23
N ILE A 62 -7.95 1.96 -7.56
CA ILE A 62 -9.16 2.70 -7.16
C ILE A 62 -10.41 2.00 -7.65
N ASN A 63 -10.46 1.61 -8.93
CA ASN A 63 -11.61 0.91 -9.49
C ASN A 63 -11.89 -0.41 -8.77
N LYS A 64 -10.83 -1.16 -8.42
CA LYS A 64 -10.96 -2.41 -7.66
C LYS A 64 -11.45 -2.19 -6.24
N LEU A 65 -11.03 -1.11 -5.58
CA LEU A 65 -11.50 -0.77 -4.24
C LEU A 65 -12.99 -0.40 -4.25
N MET A 66 -13.44 0.35 -5.26
CA MET A 66 -14.86 0.65 -5.46
C MET A 66 -15.69 -0.62 -5.66
N GLU A 67 -15.22 -1.54 -6.50
CA GLU A 67 -15.90 -2.82 -6.78
C GLU A 67 -16.01 -3.72 -5.54
N GLU A 68 -14.94 -3.81 -4.74
CA GLU A 68 -14.90 -4.70 -3.57
C GLU A 68 -15.74 -4.17 -2.40
N TYR A 69 -15.69 -2.87 -2.14
CA TYR A 69 -16.31 -2.26 -0.96
C TYR A 69 -17.62 -1.51 -1.24
N ASP A 70 -18.10 -1.48 -2.48
CA ASP A 70 -19.30 -0.75 -2.92
C ASP A 70 -19.31 0.72 -2.47
N ILE A 71 -18.18 1.40 -2.66
CA ILE A 71 -17.97 2.81 -2.30
C ILE A 71 -17.88 3.70 -3.53
N ASP A 72 -18.15 4.99 -3.33
CA ASP A 72 -18.01 5.99 -4.37
C ASP A 72 -16.54 6.26 -4.74
N ARG A 73 -16.35 6.87 -5.91
CA ARG A 73 -15.03 7.13 -6.48
C ARG A 73 -14.19 8.08 -5.63
N ASP A 74 -14.79 9.12 -5.05
CA ASP A 74 -14.05 10.13 -4.31
C ASP A 74 -13.52 9.55 -3.00
N SER A 75 -14.33 8.72 -2.33
CA SER A 75 -13.91 7.93 -1.16
C SER A 75 -12.77 6.97 -1.50
N ALA A 76 -12.92 6.18 -2.57
CA ALA A 76 -11.89 5.22 -2.98
C ALA A 76 -10.59 5.89 -3.40
N GLU A 77 -10.66 7.00 -4.16
CA GLU A 77 -9.49 7.77 -4.58
C GLU A 77 -8.75 8.35 -3.38
N LYS A 78 -9.47 8.94 -2.42
CA LYS A 78 -8.87 9.46 -1.20
C LYS A 78 -8.14 8.38 -0.41
N ASP A 79 -8.75 7.21 -0.22
CA ASP A 79 -8.16 6.12 0.54
C ASP A 79 -6.90 5.56 -0.15
N VAL A 80 -6.97 5.29 -1.46
CA VAL A 80 -5.81 4.80 -2.23
C VAL A 80 -4.68 5.81 -2.26
N LEU A 81 -4.97 7.10 -2.51
CA LEU A 81 -3.94 8.12 -2.59
C LEU A 81 -3.32 8.40 -1.22
N SER A 82 -4.11 8.41 -0.15
CA SER A 82 -3.59 8.53 1.22
C SER A 82 -2.66 7.37 1.54
N PHE A 83 -3.10 6.14 1.26
CA PHE A 83 -2.31 4.93 1.48
C PHE A 83 -0.97 4.98 0.72
N ILE A 84 -1.00 5.28 -0.57
CA ILE A 84 0.22 5.37 -1.40
C ILE A 84 1.15 6.46 -0.88
N ASN A 85 0.61 7.61 -0.47
CA ASN A 85 1.42 8.71 0.06
C ASN A 85 2.09 8.32 1.39
N ASP A 86 1.35 7.67 2.29
CA ASP A 86 1.88 7.19 3.57
C ASP A 86 2.99 6.16 3.33
N MET A 87 2.74 5.12 2.52
CA MET A 87 3.74 4.09 2.24
C MET A 87 4.98 4.63 1.50
N SER A 88 4.82 5.62 0.63
CA SER A 88 5.95 6.27 -0.06
C SER A 88 6.84 7.05 0.90
N ASN A 89 6.24 7.75 1.88
CA ASN A 89 6.98 8.51 2.90
C ASN A 89 7.84 7.59 3.78
N TYR A 90 7.42 6.35 3.96
CA TYR A 90 8.15 5.33 4.72
C TYR A 90 9.08 4.46 3.86
N LEU A 91 9.25 4.76 2.56
CA LEU A 91 10.06 3.99 1.61
C LEU A 91 9.62 2.51 1.45
N ILE A 92 8.33 2.26 1.68
CA ILE A 92 7.73 0.92 1.63
C ILE A 92 7.27 0.57 0.20
N ILE A 93 6.95 1.57 -0.63
CA ILE A 93 6.62 1.41 -2.06
C ILE A 93 7.47 2.34 -2.93
N ASN A 94 7.73 1.90 -4.17
CA ASN A 94 8.47 2.65 -5.19
C ASN A 94 7.69 2.65 -6.52
N ILE A 95 8.11 3.53 -7.44
CA ILE A 95 7.62 3.58 -8.84
C ILE A 95 8.42 2.59 -9.69
#